data_AF-A0A1R4GES8-F1
#
_entry.id   AF-A0A1R4GES8-F1
#
_cell.length_a   1.000
_cell.length_b   1.000
_cell.length_c   1.000
_cell.angle_alpha   90.00
_cell.angle_beta   90.00
_cell.angle_gamma   90.00
#
_symmetry.space_group_name_H-M   'P 1'
#
loop_
_entity.id
_entity.type
_entity.pdbx_description
1 polymer ?
#
loop_
_entity_poly.entity_id
_entity_poly.type
_entity_poly.pdbx_seq_one_letter_code
_entity_poly.pdbx_strand_id
1 'polypeptide(L)'
;MRRIRFRGDRMIGIMLFVVGVAATVVHMASVTESGLAEQGVLAFQTYGLGDYVRPESLAGIGVIGLVLHPLNYAVWLYIALLRWRKRKFAAWCAVVGAVTAVIISVVIMTAALAAHPEVVEWAQRGISAP
;
A
#
# COMPACT_ATOMS: atom_id res chain seq x y z
N MET A 1 12.47 -36.21 1.66
CA MET A 1 11.91 -35.04 2.39
C MET A 1 12.10 -33.68 1.69
N ARG A 2 13.29 -33.31 1.19
CA ARG A 2 13.54 -31.97 0.59
C ARG A 2 12.64 -31.60 -0.59
N ARG A 3 12.29 -32.55 -1.47
CA ARG A 3 11.34 -32.33 -2.58
C ARG A 3 9.91 -32.03 -2.11
N ILE A 4 9.45 -32.69 -1.05
CA ILE A 4 8.11 -32.46 -0.46
C ILE A 4 8.03 -31.05 0.15
N ARG A 5 9.07 -30.66 0.92
CA ARG A 5 9.18 -29.30 1.48
C ARG A 5 9.18 -28.21 0.39
N PHE A 6 9.85 -28.46 -0.73
CA PHE A 6 9.88 -27.53 -1.85
C PHE A 6 8.52 -27.40 -2.57
N ARG A 7 7.78 -28.51 -2.74
CA ARG A 7 6.41 -28.47 -3.27
C ARG A 7 5.47 -27.70 -2.33
N GLY A 8 5.62 -27.89 -1.03
CA GLY A 8 4.89 -27.13 0.00
C GLY A 8 5.15 -25.63 -0.08
N ASP A 9 6.43 -25.19 -0.11
CA ASP A 9 6.80 -23.78 -0.26
C ASP A 9 6.21 -23.14 -1.52
N ARG A 10 6.25 -23.87 -2.64
CA ARG A 10 5.67 -23.38 -3.90
C ARG A 10 4.16 -23.21 -3.80
N MET A 11 3.44 -24.20 -3.25
CA MET A 11 1.98 -24.08 -3.05
C MET A 11 1.63 -22.92 -2.13
N ILE A 12 2.28 -22.83 -0.96
CA ILE A 12 2.05 -21.74 0.00
C ILE A 12 2.34 -20.39 -0.66
N GLY A 13 3.48 -20.25 -1.32
CA GLY A 13 3.85 -19.01 -1.99
C GLY A 13 2.85 -18.61 -3.08
N ILE A 14 2.37 -19.55 -3.91
CA ILE A 14 1.32 -19.27 -4.91
C ILE A 14 0.04 -18.78 -4.22
N MET A 15 -0.42 -19.48 -3.19
CA MET A 15 -1.63 -19.07 -2.45
C MET A 15 -1.47 -17.67 -1.85
N LEU A 16 -0.31 -17.35 -1.27
CA LEU A 16 -0.02 -16.03 -0.73
C LEU A 16 0.00 -14.95 -1.82
N PHE A 17 0.55 -15.22 -3.01
CA PHE A 17 0.50 -14.27 -4.12
C PHE A 17 -0.92 -14.06 -4.65
N VAL A 18 -1.74 -15.11 -4.73
CA VAL A 18 -3.15 -14.99 -5.14
C VAL A 18 -3.95 -14.14 -4.14
N VAL A 19 -3.80 -14.40 -2.84
CA VAL A 19 -4.44 -13.57 -1.81
C VAL A 19 -3.90 -12.14 -1.87
N GLY A 20 -2.59 -11.98 -2.06
CA GLY A 20 -1.93 -10.69 -2.16
C GLY A 20 -2.44 -9.85 -3.33
N VAL A 21 -2.64 -10.44 -4.51
CA VAL A 21 -3.17 -9.69 -5.67
C VAL A 21 -4.61 -9.26 -5.44
N ALA A 22 -5.45 -10.13 -4.87
CA ALA A 22 -6.83 -9.79 -4.55
C ALA A 22 -6.90 -8.64 -3.53
N ALA A 23 -6.10 -8.71 -2.46
CA ALA A 23 -6.00 -7.65 -1.47
C ALA A 23 -5.48 -6.34 -2.08
N THR A 24 -4.49 -6.42 -2.97
CA THR A 24 -3.93 -5.25 -3.67
C THR A 24 -4.99 -4.58 -4.54
N VAL A 25 -5.73 -5.35 -5.34
CA VAL A 25 -6.79 -4.81 -6.21
C VAL A 25 -7.88 -4.11 -5.40
N VAL A 26 -8.31 -4.72 -4.29
CA VAL A 26 -9.30 -4.10 -3.38
C VAL A 26 -8.75 -2.82 -2.77
N HIS A 27 -7.50 -2.84 -2.28
CA HIS A 27 -6.88 -1.67 -1.69
C HIS A 27 -6.64 -0.54 -2.70
N MET A 28 -6.37 -0.87 -3.97
CA MET A 28 -6.15 0.13 -5.02
C MET A 28 -7.34 1.07 -5.23
N ALA A 29 -8.57 0.64 -4.91
CA ALA A 29 -9.74 1.52 -4.94
C ALA A 29 -9.60 2.69 -3.94
N SER A 30 -9.00 2.44 -2.77
CA SER A 30 -8.80 3.47 -1.72
C SER A 30 -7.65 4.45 -2.01
N VAL A 31 -6.73 4.11 -2.91
CA VAL A 31 -5.59 4.99 -3.26
C VAL A 31 -5.83 5.77 -4.56
N THR A 32 -7.04 5.72 -5.10
CA THR A 32 -7.46 6.59 -6.21
C THR A 32 -7.63 8.03 -5.74
N GLU A 33 -7.65 8.99 -6.66
CA GLU A 33 -7.88 10.40 -6.33
C GLU A 33 -9.21 10.62 -5.58
N SER A 34 -10.27 9.89 -5.93
CA SER A 34 -11.55 9.93 -5.23
C SER A 34 -11.48 9.26 -3.86
N GLY A 35 -10.85 8.08 -3.76
CA GLY A 35 -10.68 7.38 -2.49
C GLY A 35 -9.80 8.14 -1.48
N LEU A 36 -8.79 8.85 -1.97
CA LEU A 36 -7.97 9.76 -1.15
C LEU A 36 -8.77 10.99 -0.71
N ALA A 37 -9.59 11.55 -1.60
CA ALA A 37 -10.44 12.69 -1.26
C ALA A 37 -11.49 12.33 -0.21
N GLU A 38 -12.14 11.16 -0.32
CA GLU A 38 -13.08 10.65 0.69
C GLU A 38 -12.42 10.49 2.07
N GLN A 39 -11.19 9.95 2.11
CA GLN A 39 -10.41 9.87 3.35
C GLN A 39 -10.10 11.25 3.93
N GLY A 40 -9.77 12.23 3.08
CA GLY A 40 -9.58 13.62 3.48
C GLY A 40 -10.84 14.26 4.05
N VAL A 41 -11.99 14.08 3.41
CA VAL A 41 -13.29 14.56 3.90
C VAL A 41 -13.60 13.98 5.28
N LEU A 42 -13.40 12.66 5.46
CA LEU A 42 -13.58 12.00 6.75
C LEU A 42 -12.65 12.57 7.83
N ALA A 43 -11.40 12.85 7.49
CA ALA A 43 -10.46 13.49 8.42
C ALA A 43 -10.92 14.90 8.82
N PHE A 44 -11.36 15.72 7.87
CA PHE A 44 -11.88 17.07 8.13
C PHE A 44 -13.11 17.06 9.04
N GLN A 45 -14.05 16.13 8.78
CA GLN A 45 -15.24 15.95 9.62
C GLN A 45 -14.88 15.46 11.03
N THR A 46 -13.93 14.52 11.13
CA THR A 46 -13.52 13.94 12.43
C THR A 46 -12.79 14.95 13.31
N TYR A 47 -11.95 15.80 12.71
CA TYR A 47 -11.13 16.77 13.44
C TYR A 47 -11.74 18.18 13.51
N GLY A 48 -12.89 18.41 12.88
CA GLY A 48 -13.56 19.71 12.88
C GLY A 48 -12.77 20.80 12.15
N LEU A 49 -12.09 20.45 11.05
CA LEU A 49 -11.19 21.35 10.31
C LEU A 49 -11.93 22.31 9.36
N GLY A 50 -13.26 22.30 9.36
CA GLY A 50 -14.10 23.15 8.50
C GLY A 50 -14.39 22.50 7.14
N ASP A 51 -14.52 23.34 6.11
CA ASP A 51 -14.88 22.91 4.77
C ASP A 51 -13.69 22.27 4.06
N TYR A 52 -13.93 21.07 3.50
CA TYR A 52 -12.92 20.34 2.76
C TYR A 52 -12.69 20.98 1.38
N VAL A 53 -11.45 21.38 1.12
CA VAL A 53 -10.98 21.79 -0.22
C VAL A 53 -10.04 20.71 -0.76
N ARG A 54 -10.31 20.24 -1.98
CA ARG A 54 -9.54 19.19 -2.64
C ARG A 54 -8.19 19.73 -3.15
N PRO A 55 -7.04 19.20 -2.72
CA PRO A 55 -5.75 19.57 -3.26
C PRO A 55 -5.56 19.02 -4.68
N GLU A 56 -5.02 19.85 -5.58
CA GLU A 56 -4.72 19.44 -6.97
C GLU A 56 -3.67 18.31 -7.03
N SER A 57 -2.79 18.23 -6.03
CA SER A 57 -1.74 17.21 -5.94
C SER A 57 -2.27 15.79 -5.67
N LEU A 58 -3.51 15.63 -5.19
CA LEU A 58 -4.11 14.32 -4.93
C LEU A 58 -4.17 13.44 -6.18
N ALA A 59 -4.38 14.03 -7.36
CA ALA A 59 -4.39 13.29 -8.62
C ALA A 59 -3.04 12.62 -8.89
N GLY A 60 -1.96 13.38 -8.72
CA GLY A 60 -0.59 12.87 -8.87
C GLY A 60 -0.26 11.80 -7.84
N ILE A 61 -0.60 12.04 -6.57
CA ILE A 61 -0.36 11.08 -5.48
C ILE A 61 -1.12 9.78 -5.72
N GLY A 62 -2.38 9.85 -6.15
CA GLY A 62 -3.19 8.68 -6.46
C GLY A 62 -2.62 7.86 -7.62
N VAL A 63 -2.18 8.51 -8.70
CA VAL A 63 -1.52 7.84 -9.83
C VAL A 63 -0.23 7.14 -9.40
N ILE A 64 0.61 7.79 -8.59
CA ILE A 64 1.83 7.17 -8.03
C ILE A 64 1.46 5.90 -7.25
N GLY A 65 0.44 5.98 -6.40
CA GLY A 65 -0.04 4.83 -5.65
C GLY A 65 -0.57 3.70 -6.52
N LEU A 66 -1.33 4.04 -7.54
CA LEU A 66 -1.88 3.10 -8.51
C LEU A 66 -0.79 2.37 -9.31
N VAL A 67 0.34 3.03 -9.58
CA VAL A 67 1.47 2.46 -10.33
C VAL A 67 2.41 1.64 -9.43
N LEU A 68 2.73 2.14 -8.23
CA LEU A 68 3.69 1.49 -7.34
C LEU A 68 3.22 0.12 -6.83
N HIS A 69 1.92 -0.06 -6.57
CA HIS A 69 1.39 -1.32 -6.05
C HIS A 69 1.52 -2.50 -7.05
N PRO A 70 1.07 -2.38 -8.32
CA PRO A 70 1.31 -3.39 -9.34
C PRO A 70 2.79 -3.65 -9.60
N LEU A 71 3.63 -2.59 -9.62
CA LEU A 71 5.07 -2.74 -9.81
C LEU A 71 5.70 -3.55 -8.68
N ASN A 72 5.38 -3.24 -7.42
CA ASN A 72 5.84 -4.00 -6.26
C ASN A 72 5.43 -5.48 -6.38
N TYR A 73 4.16 -5.75 -6.70
CA TYR A 73 3.67 -7.11 -6.89
C TYR A 73 4.45 -7.85 -7.99
N ALA A 74 4.61 -7.21 -9.16
CA ALA A 74 5.31 -7.79 -10.31
C ALA A 74 6.78 -8.12 -9.99
N VAL A 75 7.48 -7.23 -9.28
CA VAL A 75 8.88 -7.43 -8.86
C VAL A 75 9.00 -8.65 -7.95
N TRP A 76 8.18 -8.75 -6.91
CA TRP A 76 8.27 -9.87 -5.96
C TRP A 76 7.82 -11.20 -6.55
N LEU A 77 6.80 -11.18 -7.41
CA LEU A 77 6.40 -12.37 -8.17
C LEU A 77 7.54 -12.83 -9.10
N TYR A 78 8.18 -11.90 -9.82
CA TYR A 78 9.32 -12.20 -10.68
C TYR A 78 10.48 -12.83 -9.89
N ILE A 79 10.84 -12.25 -8.74
CA ILE A 79 11.86 -12.80 -7.84
C ILE A 79 11.48 -14.21 -7.38
N ALA A 80 10.22 -14.44 -6.99
CA ALA A 80 9.75 -15.75 -6.57
C ALA A 80 9.86 -16.80 -7.69
N LEU A 81 9.45 -16.45 -8.91
CA LEU A 81 9.55 -17.30 -10.09
C LEU A 81 11.02 -17.67 -10.40
N LEU A 82 11.93 -16.69 -10.36
CA LEU A 82 13.37 -16.93 -10.54
C LEU A 82 13.94 -17.88 -9.49
N ARG A 83 13.54 -17.73 -8.23
CA ARG A 83 13.99 -18.60 -7.13
C ARG A 83 13.44 -20.01 -7.25
N TRP A 84 12.16 -20.16 -7.61
CA TRP A 84 11.58 -21.47 -7.85
C TRP A 84 12.23 -22.20 -9.04
N ARG A 85 12.58 -21.48 -10.12
CA ARG A 85 13.38 -22.04 -11.23
C ARG A 85 14.72 -22.58 -10.75
N LYS A 86 15.38 -21.89 -9.81
CA LYS A 86 16.64 -22.32 -9.17
C LYS A 86 16.44 -23.35 -8.03
N ARG A 87 15.24 -23.91 -7.84
CA ARG A 87 14.87 -24.84 -6.75
C ARG A 87 15.16 -24.29 -5.34
N LYS A 88 15.03 -22.98 -5.15
CA LYS A 88 15.19 -22.29 -3.84
C LYS A 88 13.83 -21.91 -3.25
N PHE A 89 13.73 -21.92 -1.92
CA PHE A 89 12.56 -21.46 -1.18
C PHE A 89 12.28 -19.98 -1.47
N ALA A 90 11.01 -19.65 -1.72
CA ALA A 90 10.59 -18.32 -2.14
C ALA A 90 9.24 -17.85 -1.57
N ALA A 91 8.57 -18.64 -0.71
CA ALA A 91 7.31 -18.19 -0.10
C ALA A 91 7.45 -16.87 0.69
N TRP A 92 8.64 -16.64 1.28
CA TRP A 92 8.97 -15.38 1.97
C TRP A 92 8.89 -14.14 1.06
N CYS A 93 9.05 -14.30 -0.27
CA CYS A 93 8.93 -13.19 -1.21
C CYS A 93 7.53 -12.57 -1.20
N ALA A 94 6.48 -13.38 -0.98
CA ALA A 94 5.13 -12.87 -0.84
C ALA A 94 4.96 -12.05 0.44
N VAL A 95 5.58 -12.48 1.55
CA VAL A 95 5.56 -11.74 2.82
C VAL A 95 6.27 -10.41 2.70
N VAL A 96 7.48 -10.40 2.12
CA VAL A 96 8.23 -9.14 1.93
C VAL A 96 7.49 -8.22 0.97
N GLY A 97 6.92 -8.73 -0.12
CA GLY A 97 6.08 -7.94 -1.01
C GLY A 97 4.87 -7.31 -0.33
N ALA A 98 4.23 -8.03 0.59
CA ALA A 98 3.13 -7.50 1.40
C ALA A 98 3.60 -6.39 2.35
N VAL A 99 4.73 -6.59 3.04
CA VAL A 99 5.32 -5.54 3.92
C VAL A 99 5.69 -4.30 3.11
N THR A 100 6.30 -4.46 1.94
CA THR A 100 6.62 -3.34 1.06
C THR A 100 5.36 -2.62 0.56
N ALA A 101 4.29 -3.34 0.24
CA ALA A 101 3.01 -2.73 -0.13
C ALA A 101 2.43 -1.88 1.01
N VAL A 102 2.46 -2.37 2.26
CA VAL A 102 2.03 -1.59 3.43
C VAL A 102 2.83 -0.30 3.57
N ILE A 103 4.15 -0.36 3.40
CA ILE A 103 5.01 0.84 3.46
C ILE A 103 4.62 1.83 2.35
N ILE A 104 4.39 1.35 1.12
CA ILE A 104 3.94 2.18 0.00
C ILE A 104 2.61 2.86 0.36
N SER A 105 1.62 2.12 0.88
CA SER A 105 0.33 2.68 1.31
C SER A 105 0.50 3.76 2.39
N VAL A 106 1.33 3.52 3.41
CA VAL A 106 1.58 4.49 4.48
C VAL A 106 2.20 5.77 3.93
N VAL A 107 3.16 5.65 3.00
CA VAL A 107 3.80 6.82 2.37
C VAL A 107 2.79 7.61 1.53
N ILE A 108 1.94 6.94 0.74
CA ILE A 108 0.92 7.60 -0.08
C ILE A 108 -0.11 8.31 0.81
N MET A 109 -0.60 7.65 1.88
CA MET A 109 -1.59 8.27 2.77
C MET A 109 -0.99 9.46 3.51
N THR A 110 0.24 9.32 4.01
CA THR A 110 0.95 10.43 4.65
C THR A 110 1.14 11.59 3.67
N ALA A 111 1.52 11.32 2.42
CA ALA A 111 1.66 12.36 1.39
C ALA A 111 0.31 13.02 1.06
N ALA A 112 -0.77 12.26 0.97
CA ALA A 112 -2.11 12.78 0.73
C ALA A 112 -2.58 13.69 1.88
N LEU A 113 -2.37 13.29 3.14
CA LEU A 113 -2.68 14.12 4.30
C LEU A 113 -1.78 15.36 4.38
N ALA A 114 -0.50 15.22 4.05
CA ALA A 114 0.44 16.35 4.03
C ALA A 114 0.13 17.37 2.92
N ALA A 115 -0.67 17.01 1.92
CA ALA A 115 -1.18 17.95 0.92
C ALA A 115 -2.27 18.89 1.49
N HIS A 116 -2.77 18.64 2.70
CA HIS A 116 -3.73 19.49 3.41
C HIS A 116 -3.02 20.31 4.50
N PRO A 117 -2.75 21.61 4.29
CA PRO A 117 -2.05 22.43 5.29
C PRO A 117 -2.81 22.48 6.63
N GLU A 118 -4.14 22.45 6.61
CA GLU A 118 -4.99 22.47 7.80
C GLU A 118 -4.76 21.24 8.69
N VAL A 119 -4.58 20.08 8.07
CA VAL A 119 -4.28 18.81 8.77
C VAL A 119 -2.89 18.86 9.37
N VAL A 120 -1.91 19.39 8.63
CA VAL A 120 -0.53 19.55 9.11
C VAL A 120 -0.47 20.51 10.30
N GLU A 121 -1.13 21.65 10.21
CA GLU A 121 -1.20 22.63 11.30
C GLU A 121 -1.92 22.09 12.53
N TRP A 122 -3.03 21.36 12.35
CA TRP A 122 -3.72 20.69 13.45
C TRP A 122 -2.81 19.68 14.15
N ALA A 123 -2.10 18.85 13.38
CA ALA A 123 -1.16 17.88 13.92
C ALA A 123 -0.02 18.56 14.70
N GLN A 124 0.54 19.66 14.18
CA GLN A 124 1.57 20.44 14.86
C GLN A 124 1.06 21.06 16.16
N ARG A 125 -0.16 21.61 16.16
CA ARG A 125 -0.80 22.16 17.37
C ARG A 125 -1.07 21.10 18.43
N GLY A 126 -1.51 19.90 18.03
CA GLY A 126 -1.72 18.77 18.93
C GLY A 126 -0.42 18.20 19.54
N ILE A 127 0.69 18.23 18.79
CA ILE A 127 2.03 17.86 19.28
C ILE A 127 2.59 18.93 20.25
N SER A 128 2.11 20.17 20.14
CA SER A 128 2.50 21.30 20.98
C SER A 128 1.64 21.47 22.24
N ALA A 129 0.63 20.63 22.44
CA ALA A 129 -0.15 20.61 23.68
C ALA A 129 0.68 19.94 24.80
N PRO A 130 0.81 20.57 25.98
CA PRO A 130 1.61 20.03 27.09
C PRO A 130 1.08 18.71 27.64
#